data_AF-A0A9X4RGJ6-F1
#
_entry.id   AF-A0A9X4RGJ6-F1
#
_cell.length_a   1.000
_cell.length_b   1.000
_cell.length_c   1.000
_cell.angle_alpha   90.00
_cell.angle_beta   90.00
_cell.angle_gamma   90.00
#
_symmetry.space_group_name_H-M   'P 1'
#
loop_
_entity.id
_entity.type
_entity.pdbx_description
1 polymer ?
#
loop_
_entity_poly.entity_id
_entity_poly.type
_entity_poly.pdbx_seq_one_letter_code
_entity_poly.pdbx_strand_id
1 'polypeptide(L)'
;MTPKSKLQALSIRLTSMKHPDANAESLTSADSLVNSQSHRSSSNIVNNQRSPNNCKLLIHPNEPSEILVNLKNSSNRTLLTNLRVEGDFPTQWLQIGMEGNELPPYAEMEAFLYFQIPADFFENQEAIVNNQPLTINYNGQLQIYGGYAGANSETSPKLELFDIASFQLYVRPPSLYLDFLPDAYREVDFVGRLLKIFEECLEPDVQILDALWAYLDPMLAPETMLPFLAHWVGWEDTSSLGIERQRFLIKKAIQIYRWRGTRRGLRFYIHLFTGIPLDDHLPEAEKHISIFEISGRGFVLGEAIIGQNASTGGGKPFHFVVRIRNDLQNQLDLPLIHRIIEREKPVVCTYELETI
;
A
#
# COMPACT_ATOMS: atom_id res chain seq x y z
N MET A 1 -38.97 35.32 35.94
CA MET A 1 -39.82 34.13 36.22
C MET A 1 -39.94 33.35 34.93
N THR A 2 -39.14 32.29 34.75
CA THR A 2 -39.25 31.38 33.61
C THR A 2 -40.26 30.26 33.93
N PRO A 3 -41.07 29.81 32.96
CA PRO A 3 -42.01 28.71 33.20
C PRO A 3 -41.21 27.42 33.41
N LYS A 4 -41.40 26.77 34.57
CA LYS A 4 -40.88 25.41 34.79
C LYS A 4 -41.61 24.46 33.83
N SER A 5 -40.91 23.95 32.81
CA SER A 5 -41.42 22.90 31.93
C SER A 5 -41.82 21.68 32.77
N LYS A 6 -43.00 21.13 32.49
CA LYS A 6 -43.74 20.25 33.42
C LYS A 6 -43.41 18.76 33.23
N LEU A 7 -42.20 18.49 32.74
CA LEU A 7 -41.68 17.20 32.33
C LEU A 7 -40.33 16.99 33.03
N GLN A 8 -40.32 16.36 34.21
CA GLN A 8 -39.09 15.94 34.90
C GLN A 8 -38.75 14.47 34.62
N ALA A 9 -39.20 13.95 33.48
CA ALA A 9 -39.44 12.51 33.28
C ALA A 9 -38.71 11.91 32.07
N LEU A 10 -37.67 12.55 31.55
CA LEU A 10 -36.76 11.96 30.58
C LEU A 10 -35.33 12.10 31.14
N SER A 11 -34.57 11.00 31.13
CA SER A 11 -33.15 11.01 31.50
C SER A 11 -32.33 10.52 30.31
N ILE A 12 -31.28 11.27 29.96
CA ILE A 12 -30.45 11.03 28.79
C ILE A 12 -29.07 10.53 29.22
N ARG A 13 -28.55 9.56 28.49
CA ARG A 13 -27.13 9.19 28.53
C ARG A 13 -26.58 9.19 27.11
N LEU A 14 -25.55 10.00 26.90
CA LEU A 14 -24.70 9.90 25.71
C LEU A 14 -23.57 8.93 26.03
N THR A 15 -23.43 7.90 25.21
CA THR A 15 -22.30 6.96 25.24
C THR A 15 -21.66 6.94 23.87
N SER A 16 -20.47 7.54 23.77
CA SER A 16 -19.63 7.42 22.58
C SER A 16 -19.24 5.96 22.40
N MET A 17 -19.61 5.36 21.27
CA MET A 17 -19.15 4.03 20.89
C MET A 17 -17.85 4.20 20.09
N LYS A 18 -16.77 3.60 20.58
CA LYS A 18 -15.45 3.71 19.96
C LYS A 18 -14.66 2.42 20.02
N HIS A 19 -13.71 2.35 19.10
CA HIS A 19 -12.52 1.51 19.19
C HIS A 19 -11.78 1.67 20.54
N PRO A 20 -11.12 0.60 21.03
CA PRO A 20 -10.47 0.55 22.33
C PRO A 20 -9.32 1.57 22.51
N ASP A 21 -8.73 2.07 21.43
CA ASP A 21 -7.52 2.90 21.45
C ASP A 21 -7.79 4.38 21.82
N ALA A 22 -9.07 4.75 21.98
CA ALA A 22 -9.49 6.10 22.33
C ALA A 22 -9.33 6.42 23.83
N ASN A 23 -8.08 6.37 24.33
CA ASN A 23 -7.73 6.74 25.69
C ASN A 23 -8.29 8.12 26.06
N ALA A 24 -9.12 8.19 27.10
CA ALA A 24 -9.78 9.44 27.50
C ALA A 24 -8.78 10.56 27.86
N GLU A 25 -7.58 10.19 28.30
CA GLU A 25 -6.50 11.10 28.70
C GLU A 25 -5.91 11.87 27.51
N SER A 26 -5.78 11.26 26.32
CA SER A 26 -5.30 11.98 25.12
C SER A 26 -6.26 13.09 24.71
N LEU A 27 -7.56 12.85 24.86
CA LEU A 27 -8.61 13.83 24.65
C LEU A 27 -8.65 14.93 25.73
N THR A 28 -8.01 14.75 26.89
CA THR A 28 -7.79 15.86 27.86
C THR A 28 -6.58 16.71 27.51
N SER A 29 -5.53 16.11 26.92
CA SER A 29 -4.35 16.86 26.44
C SER A 29 -4.69 17.86 25.33
N ALA A 30 -5.65 17.52 24.46
CA ALA A 30 -6.14 18.41 23.41
C ALA A 30 -6.79 19.70 23.97
N ASP A 31 -7.56 19.59 25.05
CA ASP A 31 -8.26 20.75 25.65
C ASP A 31 -7.31 21.70 26.38
N SER A 32 -6.23 21.19 26.99
CA SER A 32 -5.24 22.04 27.67
C SER A 32 -4.49 22.94 26.70
N LEU A 33 -4.19 22.43 25.50
CA LEU A 33 -3.61 23.19 24.40
C LEU A 33 -4.57 24.26 23.88
N VAL A 34 -5.85 23.95 23.67
CA VAL A 34 -6.87 24.95 23.26
C VAL A 34 -7.04 26.05 24.31
N ASN A 35 -7.07 25.71 25.60
CA ASN A 35 -7.19 26.70 26.68
C ASN A 35 -5.97 27.62 26.81
N SER A 36 -4.77 27.17 26.41
CA SER A 36 -3.59 28.04 26.35
C SER A 36 -3.69 29.14 25.28
N GLN A 37 -4.49 28.94 24.23
CA GLN A 37 -4.72 29.92 23.16
C GLN A 37 -5.90 30.86 23.42
N SER A 38 -6.85 30.48 24.29
CA SER A 38 -8.10 31.23 24.53
C SER A 38 -8.01 32.36 25.55
N HIS A 39 -6.83 32.65 26.11
CA HIS A 39 -6.57 33.75 27.05
C HIS A 39 -6.61 35.17 26.41
N ARG A 40 -7.62 35.48 25.58
CA ARG A 40 -7.94 36.86 25.12
C ARG A 40 -9.42 37.24 25.02
N SER A 41 -10.37 36.35 25.31
CA SER A 41 -11.82 36.66 25.23
C SER A 41 -12.61 36.22 26.46
N SER A 42 -12.36 36.89 27.60
CA SER A 42 -13.09 36.69 28.84
C SER A 42 -14.39 37.51 28.91
N SER A 43 -15.54 36.92 28.55
CA SER A 43 -16.85 37.33 29.08
C SER A 43 -17.98 36.34 28.75
N ASN A 44 -18.42 35.59 29.77
CA ASN A 44 -19.84 35.25 30.08
C ASN A 44 -19.92 33.93 30.87
N ILE A 45 -19.51 33.96 32.14
CA ILE A 45 -19.76 32.88 33.10
C ILE A 45 -21.15 33.12 33.71
N VAL A 46 -22.21 32.58 33.09
CA VAL A 46 -23.54 32.49 33.70
C VAL A 46 -24.18 31.13 33.37
N ASN A 47 -24.46 30.35 34.41
CA ASN A 47 -25.35 29.18 34.44
C ASN A 47 -25.01 27.93 33.59
N ASN A 48 -23.93 27.23 33.95
CA ASN A 48 -23.83 25.77 33.71
C ASN A 48 -23.98 24.98 35.03
N GLN A 49 -25.20 25.01 35.59
CA GLN A 49 -25.64 24.06 36.63
C GLN A 49 -26.85 23.26 36.13
N ARG A 50 -26.61 22.31 35.20
CA ARG A 50 -27.38 21.06 34.95
C ARG A 50 -27.01 20.40 33.60
N SER A 51 -25.90 19.65 33.57
CA SER A 51 -25.71 18.41 32.78
C SER A 51 -24.21 18.03 32.74
N PRO A 52 -23.73 17.10 33.58
CA PRO A 52 -22.35 16.64 33.54
C PRO A 52 -22.24 15.42 32.62
N ASN A 53 -22.12 15.63 31.31
CA ASN A 53 -21.79 14.59 30.32
C ASN A 53 -21.05 15.24 29.12
N ASN A 54 -19.78 15.62 29.31
CA ASN A 54 -18.92 16.03 28.19
C ASN A 54 -18.57 14.79 27.35
N CYS A 55 -19.45 14.42 26.42
CA CYS A 55 -19.23 13.28 25.53
C CYS A 55 -18.21 13.66 24.45
N LYS A 56 -17.08 12.93 24.39
CA LYS A 56 -15.98 13.20 23.45
C LYS A 56 -15.82 12.06 22.42
N LEU A 57 -16.12 12.31 21.15
CA LEU A 57 -15.78 11.48 19.98
C LEU A 57 -14.58 12.14 19.26
N LEU A 58 -13.56 11.53 18.65
CA LEU A 58 -13.27 10.12 18.49
C LEU A 58 -13.55 9.63 17.07
N ILE A 59 -13.23 10.43 16.05
CA ILE A 59 -13.48 10.10 14.64
C ILE A 59 -12.16 9.98 13.88
N HIS A 60 -11.96 8.84 13.23
CA HIS A 60 -10.99 8.67 12.15
C HIS A 60 -11.69 8.92 10.79
N PRO A 61 -11.06 9.62 9.83
CA PRO A 61 -11.61 9.74 8.49
C PRO A 61 -11.77 8.36 7.85
N ASN A 62 -12.75 8.21 6.96
CA ASN A 62 -13.14 6.92 6.33
C ASN A 62 -13.79 5.87 7.27
N GLU A 63 -13.70 6.01 8.60
CA GLU A 63 -14.32 5.07 9.56
C GLU A 63 -15.65 5.61 10.13
N PRO A 64 -16.77 4.85 10.05
CA PRO A 64 -18.03 5.27 10.65
C PRO A 64 -17.91 5.28 12.18
N SER A 65 -18.22 6.42 12.79
CA SER A 65 -18.12 6.61 14.24
C SER A 65 -19.50 6.90 14.83
N GLU A 66 -19.84 6.28 15.97
CA GLU A 66 -21.21 6.29 16.51
C GLU A 66 -21.30 6.91 17.91
N ILE A 67 -22.34 7.72 18.13
CA ILE A 67 -22.78 8.12 19.48
C ILE A 67 -24.15 7.50 19.75
N LEU A 68 -24.21 6.61 20.73
CA LEU A 68 -25.45 6.07 21.26
C LEU A 68 -26.07 7.09 22.23
N VAL A 69 -27.34 7.39 22.00
CA VAL A 69 -28.20 8.26 22.80
C VAL A 69 -29.29 7.39 23.42
N ASN A 70 -29.18 7.05 24.70
CA ASN A 70 -30.26 6.36 25.41
C ASN A 70 -31.23 7.40 26.00
N LEU A 71 -32.50 7.29 25.59
CA LEU A 71 -33.62 8.12 26.00
C LEU A 71 -34.59 7.31 26.87
N LYS A 72 -34.62 7.58 28.19
CA LYS A 72 -35.51 6.87 29.12
C LYS A 72 -36.77 7.67 29.47
N ASN A 73 -37.93 7.24 28.99
CA ASN A 73 -39.22 7.83 29.34
C ASN A 73 -39.71 7.34 30.72
N SER A 74 -39.51 8.16 31.75
CA SER A 74 -40.02 7.94 33.11
C SER A 74 -41.46 8.44 33.32
N SER A 75 -42.18 8.81 32.25
CA SER A 75 -43.56 9.32 32.33
C SER A 75 -44.60 8.23 32.06
N ASN A 76 -45.81 8.43 32.58
CA ASN A 76 -46.93 7.50 32.41
C ASN A 76 -47.74 7.76 31.11
N ARG A 77 -47.11 8.29 30.07
CA ARG A 77 -47.71 8.57 28.75
C ARG A 77 -46.71 8.30 27.63
N THR A 78 -47.22 8.01 26.44
CA THR A 78 -46.41 7.98 25.22
C THR A 78 -45.90 9.38 24.89
N LEU A 79 -44.59 9.48 24.65
CA LEU A 79 -43.93 10.71 24.22
C LEU A 79 -43.49 10.55 22.77
N LEU A 80 -43.85 11.52 21.93
CA LEU A 80 -43.24 11.70 20.62
C LEU A 80 -41.93 12.44 20.83
N THR A 81 -40.81 11.84 20.40
CA THR A 81 -39.48 12.44 20.46
C THR A 81 -38.91 12.69 19.08
N ASN A 82 -38.22 13.81 18.92
CA ASN A 82 -37.50 14.18 17.71
C ASN A 82 -36.13 14.74 18.10
N LEU A 83 -35.07 14.19 17.51
CA LEU A 83 -33.69 14.60 17.74
C LEU A 83 -33.23 15.55 16.64
N ARG A 84 -32.70 16.71 17.04
CA ARG A 84 -31.96 17.59 16.14
C ARG A 84 -30.55 17.77 16.66
N VAL A 85 -29.60 17.86 15.75
CA VAL A 85 -28.22 18.14 16.08
C VAL A 85 -27.81 19.41 15.34
N GLU A 86 -27.28 20.36 16.09
CA GLU A 86 -26.68 21.58 15.58
C GLU A 86 -25.22 21.61 16.02
N GLY A 87 -24.31 22.16 15.22
CA GLY A 87 -22.89 22.17 15.54
C GLY A 87 -22.04 22.85 14.47
N ASP A 88 -20.75 22.99 14.77
CA ASP A 88 -19.77 23.68 13.91
C ASP A 88 -19.29 22.82 12.72
N PHE A 89 -19.90 21.65 12.51
CA PHE A 89 -19.49 20.65 11.51
C PHE A 89 -20.49 20.55 10.34
N PRO A 90 -20.06 20.12 9.13
CA PRO A 90 -20.95 19.94 7.99
C PRO A 90 -22.09 18.96 8.28
N THR A 91 -23.34 19.37 8.01
CA THR A 91 -24.54 18.54 8.21
C THR A 91 -24.53 17.25 7.40
N GLN A 92 -23.73 17.19 6.32
CA GLN A 92 -23.54 16.03 5.46
C GLN A 92 -22.83 14.86 6.15
N TRP A 93 -22.04 15.12 7.20
CA TRP A 93 -21.32 14.06 7.93
C TRP A 93 -22.22 13.26 8.88
N LEU A 94 -23.38 13.80 9.25
CA LEU A 94 -24.25 13.26 10.27
C LEU A 94 -25.46 12.55 9.67
N GLN A 95 -25.69 11.32 10.10
CA GLN A 95 -26.97 10.62 9.92
C GLN A 95 -27.54 10.22 11.28
N ILE A 96 -28.83 10.49 11.50
CA ILE A 96 -29.52 10.15 12.75
C ILE A 96 -30.37 8.91 12.51
N GLY A 97 -29.98 7.79 13.11
CA GLY A 97 -30.80 6.58 13.18
C GLY A 97 -31.65 6.57 14.44
N MET A 98 -32.97 6.36 14.30
CA MET A 98 -33.88 6.13 15.42
C MET A 98 -34.79 4.95 15.09
N GLU A 99 -34.98 4.03 16.04
CA GLU A 99 -35.85 2.85 15.86
C GLU A 99 -37.35 3.21 15.84
N GLY A 100 -37.69 4.43 16.26
CA GLY A 100 -39.02 5.03 16.15
C GLY A 100 -39.03 6.46 16.68
N ASN A 101 -40.18 7.14 16.53
CA ASN A 101 -40.42 8.46 17.13
C ASN A 101 -41.29 8.38 18.39
N GLU A 102 -41.80 7.21 18.77
CA GLU A 102 -42.74 7.00 19.86
C GLU A 102 -42.09 6.24 21.02
N LEU A 103 -41.98 6.91 22.17
CA LEU A 103 -41.42 6.38 23.41
C LEU A 103 -42.57 5.92 24.34
N PRO A 104 -42.76 4.60 24.56
CA PRO A 104 -43.77 4.08 25.48
C PRO A 104 -43.54 4.53 26.94
N PRO A 105 -44.57 4.49 27.80
CA PRO A 105 -44.40 4.81 29.22
C PRO A 105 -43.46 3.81 29.91
N TYR A 106 -42.54 4.31 30.72
CA TYR A 106 -41.47 3.55 31.39
C TYR A 106 -40.48 2.80 30.47
N ALA A 107 -40.51 3.05 29.15
CA ALA A 107 -39.59 2.45 28.19
C ALA A 107 -38.30 3.26 28.00
N GLU A 108 -37.28 2.56 27.50
CA GLU A 108 -36.03 3.14 26.99
C GLU A 108 -36.03 3.03 25.47
N MET A 109 -35.48 4.03 24.79
CA MET A 109 -35.27 4.02 23.34
C MET A 109 -33.84 4.42 23.03
N GLU A 110 -33.23 3.71 22.10
CA GLU A 110 -31.88 3.96 21.63
C GLU A 110 -31.93 4.71 20.30
N ALA A 111 -31.10 5.74 20.19
CA ALA A 111 -30.89 6.49 18.95
C ALA A 111 -29.39 6.61 18.68
N PHE A 112 -29.02 6.53 17.42
CA PHE A 112 -27.63 6.47 16.96
C PHE A 112 -27.32 7.71 16.12
N LEU A 113 -26.26 8.43 16.49
CA LEU A 113 -25.67 9.48 15.67
C LEU A 113 -24.48 8.89 14.92
N TYR A 114 -24.66 8.60 13.63
CA TYR A 114 -23.61 8.13 12.75
C TYR A 114 -22.84 9.33 12.19
N PHE A 115 -21.52 9.32 12.35
CA PHE A 115 -20.62 10.28 11.76
C PHE A 115 -19.77 9.59 10.69
N GLN A 116 -19.91 10.03 9.44
CA GLN A 116 -19.09 9.55 8.32
C GLN A 116 -18.35 10.74 7.70
N ILE A 117 -17.03 10.80 7.94
CA ILE A 117 -16.15 11.84 7.41
C ILE A 117 -15.45 11.29 6.15
N PRO A 118 -15.42 12.05 5.03
CA PRO A 118 -14.69 11.65 3.83
C PRO A 118 -13.21 11.33 4.11
N ALA A 119 -12.64 10.36 3.39
CA ALA A 119 -11.22 10.03 3.47
C ALA A 119 -10.34 11.28 3.18
N ASP A 120 -10.69 11.99 2.11
CA ASP A 120 -10.00 13.18 1.59
C ASP A 120 -10.06 14.41 2.52
N PHE A 121 -10.60 14.30 3.74
CA PHE A 121 -10.76 15.43 4.68
C PHE A 121 -9.46 16.19 4.95
N PHE A 122 -8.33 15.49 5.05
CA PHE A 122 -7.01 16.10 5.25
C PHE A 122 -6.30 16.50 3.94
N GLU A 123 -6.73 15.97 2.79
CA GLU A 123 -6.11 16.19 1.48
C GLU A 123 -6.82 17.26 0.63
N ASN A 124 -8.05 17.62 1.01
CA ASN A 124 -8.90 18.54 0.25
C ASN A 124 -8.22 19.91 0.04
N GLN A 125 -7.95 20.22 -1.23
CA GLN A 125 -7.19 21.40 -1.66
C GLN A 125 -7.84 22.73 -1.27
N GLU A 126 -9.15 22.75 -0.96
CA GLU A 126 -9.85 23.96 -0.48
C GLU A 126 -9.23 24.55 0.80
N ALA A 127 -8.65 23.70 1.67
CA ALA A 127 -7.94 24.12 2.88
C ALA A 127 -6.51 24.63 2.62
N ILE A 128 -5.95 24.37 1.42
CA ILE A 128 -4.65 24.90 0.98
C ILE A 128 -4.85 26.24 0.25
N VAL A 129 -5.93 26.38 -0.51
CA VAL A 129 -6.27 27.59 -1.27
C VAL A 129 -6.70 28.74 -0.36
N ASN A 130 -7.50 28.44 0.68
CA ASN A 130 -7.84 29.41 1.71
C ASN A 130 -6.80 29.32 2.84
N ASN A 131 -6.08 30.42 3.09
CA ASN A 131 -5.03 30.52 4.12
C ASN A 131 -5.61 30.57 5.55
N GLN A 132 -6.53 29.65 5.86
CA GLN A 132 -7.26 29.49 7.11
C GLN A 132 -6.86 28.15 7.77
N PRO A 133 -6.70 28.10 9.10
CA PRO A 133 -6.35 26.84 9.76
C PRO A 133 -7.52 25.85 9.67
N LEU A 134 -7.22 24.61 9.22
CA LEU A 134 -8.18 23.50 9.21
C LEU A 134 -8.70 23.28 10.64
N THR A 135 -10.03 23.35 10.83
CA THR A 135 -10.65 23.01 12.11
C THR A 135 -10.70 21.50 12.26
N ILE A 136 -10.03 20.97 13.30
CA ILE A 136 -9.98 19.52 13.59
C ILE A 136 -10.68 19.15 14.91
N ASN A 137 -11.22 20.15 15.58
CA ASN A 137 -12.01 20.04 16.80
C ASN A 137 -13.33 20.79 16.54
N TYR A 138 -14.46 20.11 16.65
CA TYR A 138 -15.80 20.67 16.44
C TYR A 138 -16.65 20.47 17.68
N ASN A 139 -17.58 21.39 17.93
CA ASN A 139 -18.58 21.24 18.99
C ASN A 139 -19.95 20.94 18.38
N GLY A 140 -20.69 20.05 19.04
CA GLY A 140 -22.07 19.70 18.70
C GLY A 140 -23.00 19.85 19.89
N GLN A 141 -24.26 20.15 19.61
CA GLN A 141 -25.35 20.19 20.56
C GLN A 141 -26.51 19.35 20.02
N LEU A 142 -26.83 18.28 20.73
CA LEU A 142 -28.02 17.48 20.51
C LEU A 142 -29.19 18.15 21.25
N GLN A 143 -30.13 18.71 20.50
CA GLN A 143 -31.39 19.24 21.00
C GLN A 143 -32.47 18.17 20.91
N ILE A 144 -33.05 17.84 22.05
CA ILE A 144 -34.05 16.78 22.17
C ILE A 144 -35.42 17.45 22.32
N TYR A 145 -36.30 17.23 21.35
CA TYR A 145 -37.66 17.72 21.40
C TYR A 145 -38.61 16.59 21.82
N GLY A 146 -39.47 16.85 22.80
CA GLY A 146 -40.46 15.91 23.31
C GLY A 146 -41.85 16.52 23.35
N GLY A 147 -42.86 15.79 22.89
CA GLY A 147 -44.26 16.17 22.99
C GLY A 147 -45.13 14.99 23.40
N TYR A 148 -46.22 15.23 24.11
CA TYR A 148 -47.19 14.17 24.37
C TYR A 148 -47.95 13.83 23.09
N ALA A 149 -48.13 12.53 22.82
CA ALA A 149 -49.07 12.11 21.79
C ALA A 149 -50.50 12.53 22.19
N GLY A 150 -51.06 13.53 21.51
CA GLY A 150 -52.42 14.01 21.74
C GLY A 150 -53.43 13.06 21.09
N ALA A 151 -54.43 12.62 21.85
CA ALA A 151 -55.44 11.66 21.38
C ALA A 151 -56.44 12.22 20.35
N ASN A 152 -56.30 13.49 19.91
CA ASN A 152 -57.23 14.18 19.02
C ASN A 152 -56.51 14.72 17.79
N SER A 153 -57.06 14.44 16.60
CA SER A 153 -56.37 14.39 15.30
C SER A 153 -56.32 15.70 14.48
N GLU A 154 -56.25 16.88 15.11
CA GLU A 154 -56.34 18.17 14.39
C GLU A 154 -55.32 19.25 14.80
N THR A 155 -54.31 18.92 15.60
CA THR A 155 -53.21 19.85 15.88
C THR A 155 -51.89 19.12 15.80
N SER A 156 -50.92 19.67 15.05
CA SER A 156 -49.57 19.13 14.98
C SER A 156 -49.00 18.97 16.41
N PRO A 157 -48.33 17.84 16.72
CA PRO A 157 -47.85 17.59 18.07
C PRO A 157 -46.90 18.70 18.47
N LYS A 158 -47.26 19.43 19.54
CA LYS A 158 -46.46 20.55 20.04
C LYS A 158 -45.26 20.01 20.80
N LEU A 159 -44.22 19.68 20.04
CA LEU A 159 -42.92 19.25 20.53
C LEU A 159 -42.26 20.42 21.28
N GLU A 160 -42.06 20.28 22.59
CA GLU A 160 -41.30 21.23 23.41
C GLU A 160 -39.83 20.78 23.49
N LEU A 161 -38.90 21.73 23.51
CA LEU A 161 -37.49 21.40 23.73
C LEU A 161 -37.33 20.89 25.18
N PHE A 162 -36.88 19.65 25.31
CA PHE A 162 -36.78 18.94 26.57
C PHE A 162 -35.42 19.15 27.25
N ASP A 163 -34.32 18.87 26.52
CA ASP A 163 -32.95 18.98 27.02
C ASP A 163 -31.96 19.26 25.87
N ILE A 164 -30.77 19.73 26.23
CA ILE A 164 -29.65 19.99 25.31
C ILE A 164 -28.42 19.27 25.84
N ALA A 165 -27.92 18.30 25.09
CA ALA A 165 -26.70 17.58 25.43
C ALA A 165 -25.56 18.01 24.48
N SER A 166 -24.50 18.60 25.03
CA SER A 166 -23.31 18.97 24.26
C SER A 166 -22.35 17.79 24.11
N PHE A 167 -21.69 17.71 22.95
CA PHE A 167 -20.63 16.76 22.67
C PHE A 167 -19.51 17.43 21.86
N GLN A 168 -18.31 16.87 21.95
CA GLN A 168 -17.12 17.36 21.26
C GLN A 168 -16.66 16.30 20.26
N LEU A 169 -16.35 16.74 19.04
CA LEU A 169 -15.82 15.92 17.95
C LEU A 169 -14.35 16.30 17.70
N TYR A 170 -13.45 15.34 17.82
CA TYR A 170 -12.04 15.43 17.51
C TYR A 170 -11.80 14.51 16.31
N VAL A 171 -11.51 15.10 15.16
CA VAL A 171 -11.14 14.38 13.93
C VAL A 171 -9.64 14.18 13.95
N ARG A 172 -9.19 12.93 13.87
CA ARG A 172 -7.77 12.57 13.94
C ARG A 172 -7.43 11.53 12.88
N PRO A 173 -6.34 11.67 12.13
CA PRO A 173 -5.91 10.59 11.26
C PRO A 173 -5.39 9.43 12.13
N PRO A 174 -5.65 8.17 11.74
CA PRO A 174 -4.98 7.02 12.36
C PRO A 174 -3.48 7.06 12.00
N SER A 175 -2.62 6.61 12.91
CA SER A 175 -1.17 6.53 12.67
C SER A 175 -0.61 5.25 13.26
N LEU A 176 -0.06 4.38 12.42
CA LEU A 176 0.55 3.11 12.81
C LEU A 176 1.81 3.35 13.67
N TYR A 177 2.48 4.49 13.48
CA TYR A 177 3.75 4.76 14.17
C TYR A 177 3.61 4.98 15.69
N LEU A 178 2.40 5.18 16.20
CA LEU A 178 2.14 5.24 17.65
C LEU A 178 2.38 3.89 18.35
N ASP A 179 2.15 2.77 17.67
CA ASP A 179 2.27 1.43 18.26
C ASP A 179 3.71 1.02 18.57
N PHE A 180 4.68 1.74 17.99
CA PHE A 180 6.11 1.57 18.28
C PHE A 180 6.63 2.45 19.42
N LEU A 181 5.80 3.37 19.96
CA LEU A 181 6.20 4.26 21.07
C LEU A 181 5.82 3.72 22.45
N PRO A 182 6.52 4.13 23.53
CA PRO A 182 6.08 3.91 24.91
C PRO A 182 4.75 4.62 25.23
N ASP A 183 3.98 4.03 26.15
CA ASP A 183 2.61 4.47 26.50
C ASP A 183 2.49 5.96 26.86
N ALA A 184 3.46 6.50 27.61
CA ALA A 184 3.52 7.91 28.00
C ALA A 184 3.57 8.90 26.81
N TYR A 185 3.92 8.45 25.61
CA TYR A 185 3.83 9.23 24.38
C TYR A 185 2.54 8.97 23.59
N ARG A 186 1.93 7.78 23.72
CA ARG A 186 0.63 7.44 23.11
C ARG A 186 -0.52 8.24 23.73
N GLU A 187 -0.39 8.58 25.02
CA GLU A 187 -1.33 9.42 25.76
C GLU A 187 -1.40 10.88 25.25
N VAL A 188 -0.50 11.32 24.36
CA VAL A 188 -0.43 12.73 23.90
C VAL A 188 -1.00 12.90 22.48
N ASP A 189 -2.15 13.56 22.36
CA ASP A 189 -2.86 13.81 21.08
C ASP A 189 -1.97 14.46 20.00
N PHE A 190 -1.07 15.34 20.42
CA PHE A 190 -0.13 16.00 19.51
C PHE A 190 0.88 15.03 18.88
N VAL A 191 1.31 13.99 19.61
CA VAL A 191 2.34 13.05 19.13
C VAL A 191 1.81 12.23 17.96
N GLY A 192 0.58 11.69 18.05
CA GLY A 192 -0.04 10.96 16.93
C GLY A 192 -0.17 11.83 15.67
N ARG A 193 -0.68 13.06 15.83
CA ARG A 193 -0.78 14.01 14.71
C ARG A 193 0.58 14.40 14.12
N LEU A 194 1.62 14.54 14.94
CA LEU A 194 2.97 14.83 14.46
C LEU A 194 3.58 13.64 13.72
N LEU A 195 3.45 12.43 14.28
CA LEU A 195 3.96 11.21 13.66
C LEU A 195 3.30 10.93 12.30
N LYS A 196 1.99 11.18 12.17
CA LYS A 196 1.29 10.97 10.90
C LYS A 196 1.90 11.79 9.76
N ILE A 197 2.41 13.00 10.01
CA ILE A 197 3.10 13.81 9.00
C ILE A 197 4.38 13.10 8.52
N PHE A 198 5.12 12.44 9.41
CA PHE A 198 6.30 11.65 9.03
C PHE A 198 5.93 10.33 8.36
N GLU A 199 4.87 9.68 8.82
CA GLU A 199 4.31 8.46 8.22
C GLU A 199 3.95 8.72 6.75
N GLU A 200 3.11 9.73 6.46
CA GLU A 200 2.75 10.13 5.07
C GLU A 200 3.97 10.56 4.22
N CYS A 201 4.99 11.16 4.85
CA CYS A 201 6.20 11.58 4.14
C CYS A 201 7.13 10.40 3.78
N LEU A 202 7.12 9.32 4.57
CA LEU A 202 8.00 8.16 4.42
C LEU A 202 7.32 6.98 3.71
N GLU A 203 5.99 6.91 3.76
CA GLU A 203 5.17 5.91 3.07
C GLU A 203 5.56 5.68 1.60
N PRO A 204 5.77 6.71 0.74
CA PRO A 204 6.23 6.46 -0.64
C PRO A 204 7.61 5.79 -0.72
N ASP A 205 8.54 6.10 0.19
CA ASP A 205 9.86 5.45 0.23
C ASP A 205 9.74 3.98 0.68
N VAL A 206 8.87 3.69 1.65
CA VAL A 206 8.55 2.33 2.08
C VAL A 206 7.95 1.52 0.93
N GLN A 207 6.98 2.08 0.21
CA GLN A 207 6.38 1.44 -0.97
C GLN A 207 7.40 1.18 -2.10
N ILE A 208 8.37 2.08 -2.31
CA ILE A 208 9.48 1.86 -3.24
C ILE A 208 10.38 0.71 -2.78
N LEU A 209 10.66 0.59 -1.48
CA LEU A 209 11.44 -0.51 -0.91
C LEU A 209 10.71 -1.86 -1.02
N ASP A 210 9.40 -1.89 -0.77
CA ASP A 210 8.57 -3.09 -0.96
C ASP A 210 8.48 -3.51 -2.44
N ALA A 211 8.56 -2.56 -3.36
CA ALA A 211 8.64 -2.82 -4.81
C ALA A 211 10.07 -3.10 -5.31
N LEU A 212 11.11 -2.97 -4.48
CA LEU A 212 12.53 -3.00 -4.91
C LEU A 212 12.91 -4.30 -5.64
N TRP A 213 12.33 -5.44 -5.25
CA TRP A 213 12.58 -6.72 -5.90
C TRP A 213 12.18 -6.73 -7.39
N ALA A 214 11.17 -5.95 -7.79
CA ALA A 214 10.73 -5.84 -9.18
C ALA A 214 11.74 -5.06 -10.04
N TYR A 215 12.47 -4.11 -9.45
CA TYR A 215 13.59 -3.43 -10.11
C TYR A 215 14.82 -4.33 -10.26
N LEU A 216 14.90 -5.44 -9.51
CA LEU A 216 16.02 -6.40 -9.55
C LEU A 216 15.76 -7.61 -10.47
N ASP A 217 14.51 -8.00 -10.77
CA ASP A 217 14.23 -9.01 -11.82
C ASP A 217 14.34 -8.37 -13.22
N PRO A 218 15.27 -8.82 -14.09
CA PRO A 218 15.41 -8.28 -15.44
C PRO A 218 14.15 -8.34 -16.32
N MET A 219 13.15 -9.18 -15.99
CA MET A 219 11.87 -9.22 -16.73
C MET A 219 10.92 -8.07 -16.34
N LEU A 220 11.00 -7.60 -15.11
CA LEU A 220 10.07 -6.61 -14.54
C LEU A 220 10.71 -5.21 -14.48
N ALA A 221 12.03 -5.15 -14.41
CA ALA A 221 12.78 -3.91 -14.33
C ALA A 221 12.50 -2.98 -15.54
N PRO A 222 12.40 -1.66 -15.29
CA PRO A 222 12.28 -0.68 -16.36
C PRO A 222 13.54 -0.67 -17.24
N GLU A 223 13.39 -0.25 -18.49
CA GLU A 223 14.47 -0.27 -19.50
C GLU A 223 15.71 0.52 -19.05
N THR A 224 15.51 1.61 -18.31
CA THR A 224 16.56 2.45 -17.72
C THR A 224 17.42 1.73 -16.67
N MET A 225 16.91 0.65 -16.06
CA MET A 225 17.64 -0.16 -15.07
C MET A 225 18.44 -1.30 -15.72
N LEU A 226 18.14 -1.66 -16.98
CA LEU A 226 18.81 -2.78 -17.66
C LEU A 226 20.32 -2.57 -17.88
N PRO A 227 20.86 -1.37 -18.17
CA PRO A 227 22.31 -1.14 -18.21
C PRO A 227 22.99 -1.37 -16.86
N PHE A 228 22.34 -0.99 -15.76
CA PHE A 228 22.84 -1.22 -14.41
C PHE A 228 22.89 -2.72 -14.06
N LEU A 229 21.82 -3.47 -14.38
CA LEU A 229 21.78 -4.92 -14.21
C LEU A 229 22.77 -5.66 -15.12
N ALA A 230 22.98 -5.18 -16.35
CA ALA A 230 24.02 -5.70 -17.25
C ALA A 230 25.43 -5.47 -16.68
N HIS A 231 25.70 -4.27 -16.16
CA HIS A 231 26.96 -3.94 -15.50
C HIS A 231 27.21 -4.81 -14.26
N TRP A 232 26.20 -5.04 -13.42
CA TRP A 232 26.27 -5.97 -12.28
C TRP A 232 26.64 -7.41 -12.68
N VAL A 233 26.14 -7.85 -13.82
CA VAL A 233 26.49 -9.14 -14.42
C VAL A 233 27.90 -9.13 -15.03
N GLY A 234 28.54 -7.98 -15.21
CA GLY A 234 29.83 -7.82 -15.86
C GLY A 234 29.74 -7.83 -17.39
N TRP A 235 28.61 -7.40 -17.94
CA TRP A 235 28.42 -7.22 -19.38
C TRP A 235 28.48 -5.75 -19.77
N GLU A 236 29.15 -5.48 -20.88
CA GLU A 236 29.27 -4.16 -21.51
C GLU A 236 28.11 -3.95 -22.49
N ASP A 237 27.77 -2.68 -22.76
CA ASP A 237 26.54 -2.24 -23.44
C ASP A 237 26.00 -3.19 -24.52
N THR A 238 24.94 -3.90 -24.17
CA THR A 238 24.15 -4.72 -25.11
C THR A 238 23.15 -3.90 -25.92
N SER A 239 23.44 -2.61 -26.15
CA SER A 239 22.52 -1.64 -26.79
C SER A 239 22.20 -1.96 -28.26
N SER A 240 22.96 -2.85 -28.90
CA SER A 240 22.66 -3.41 -30.22
C SER A 240 21.63 -4.55 -30.19
N LEU A 241 21.19 -5.02 -29.01
CA LEU A 241 20.20 -6.07 -28.87
C LEU A 241 18.82 -5.48 -28.59
N GLY A 242 17.77 -6.13 -29.08
CA GLY A 242 16.40 -5.82 -28.65
C GLY A 242 16.22 -6.06 -27.14
N ILE A 243 15.47 -5.18 -26.49
CA ILE A 243 15.23 -5.13 -25.03
C ILE A 243 14.92 -6.53 -24.45
N GLU A 244 13.99 -7.26 -25.06
CA GLU A 244 13.61 -8.61 -24.59
C GLU A 244 14.78 -9.63 -24.60
N ARG A 245 15.68 -9.54 -25.59
CA ARG A 245 16.89 -10.38 -25.62
C ARG A 245 17.87 -9.97 -24.53
N GLN A 246 18.09 -8.66 -24.33
CA GLN A 246 18.92 -8.16 -23.23
C GLN A 246 18.38 -8.64 -21.86
N ARG A 247 17.08 -8.46 -21.61
CA ARG A 247 16.42 -8.93 -20.38
C ARG A 247 16.61 -10.44 -20.17
N PHE A 248 16.35 -11.26 -21.19
CA PHE A 248 16.47 -12.71 -21.09
C PHE A 248 17.90 -13.17 -20.89
N LEU A 249 18.86 -12.54 -21.58
CA LEU A 249 20.28 -12.77 -21.38
C LEU A 249 20.68 -12.47 -19.92
N ILE A 250 20.35 -11.29 -19.38
CA ILE A 250 20.73 -10.91 -18.00
C ILE A 250 20.15 -11.93 -17.00
N LYS A 251 18.89 -12.33 -17.16
CA LYS A 251 18.24 -13.38 -16.34
C LYS A 251 18.94 -14.74 -16.43
N LYS A 252 19.64 -15.02 -17.52
CA LYS A 252 20.38 -16.27 -17.77
C LYS A 252 21.88 -16.18 -17.50
N ALA A 253 22.42 -15.02 -17.14
CA ALA A 253 23.85 -14.79 -16.91
C ALA A 253 24.51 -15.80 -15.95
N ILE A 254 23.88 -16.08 -14.81
CA ILE A 254 24.38 -17.06 -13.83
C ILE A 254 24.45 -18.47 -14.44
N GLN A 255 23.50 -18.84 -15.31
CA GLN A 255 23.52 -20.14 -16.00
C GLN A 255 24.62 -20.21 -17.06
N ILE A 256 24.89 -19.11 -17.77
CA ILE A 256 26.01 -18.99 -18.71
C ILE A 256 27.34 -19.17 -17.95
N TYR A 257 27.58 -18.39 -16.89
CA TYR A 257 28.82 -18.45 -16.12
C TYR A 257 29.08 -19.81 -15.46
N ARG A 258 28.03 -20.52 -15.03
CA ARG A 258 28.15 -21.90 -14.50
C ARG A 258 28.56 -22.94 -15.56
N TRP A 259 28.40 -22.65 -16.84
CA TRP A 259 28.75 -23.55 -17.96
C TRP A 259 29.86 -22.99 -18.85
N ARG A 260 30.50 -21.88 -18.46
CA ARG A 260 31.63 -21.26 -19.17
C ARG A 260 32.74 -22.27 -19.42
N GLY A 261 33.35 -22.20 -20.60
CA GLY A 261 34.34 -23.19 -21.06
C GLY A 261 33.79 -24.57 -21.41
N THR A 262 32.48 -24.86 -21.21
CA THR A 262 31.87 -26.12 -21.65
C THR A 262 31.16 -25.97 -22.98
N ARG A 263 31.11 -27.06 -23.75
CA ARG A 263 30.35 -27.16 -25.00
C ARG A 263 28.86 -26.83 -24.84
N ARG A 264 28.27 -27.16 -23.68
CA ARG A 264 26.88 -26.81 -23.32
C ARG A 264 26.72 -25.31 -23.13
N GLY A 265 27.64 -24.68 -22.41
CA GLY A 265 27.65 -23.22 -22.20
C GLY A 265 27.76 -22.45 -23.51
N LEU A 266 28.68 -22.85 -24.39
CA LEU A 266 28.85 -22.22 -25.70
C LEU A 266 27.57 -22.31 -26.55
N ARG A 267 26.98 -23.52 -26.68
CA ARG A 267 25.72 -23.73 -27.42
C ARG A 267 24.58 -22.91 -26.82
N PHE A 268 24.45 -22.90 -25.49
CA PHE A 268 23.42 -22.14 -24.78
C PHE A 268 23.58 -20.62 -25.00
N TYR A 269 24.79 -20.10 -24.92
CA TYR A 269 25.05 -18.68 -25.08
C TYR A 269 24.85 -18.20 -26.53
N ILE A 270 25.26 -18.99 -27.53
CA ILE A 270 24.94 -18.73 -28.94
C ILE A 270 23.42 -18.73 -29.15
N HIS A 271 22.70 -19.74 -28.64
CA HIS A 271 21.22 -19.82 -28.70
C HIS A 271 20.54 -18.55 -28.13
N LEU A 272 20.97 -18.08 -26.96
CA LEU A 272 20.37 -16.89 -26.33
C LEU A 272 20.58 -15.61 -27.15
N PHE A 273 21.70 -15.48 -27.86
CA PHE A 273 22.01 -14.32 -28.70
C PHE A 273 21.33 -14.37 -30.08
N THR A 274 21.38 -15.52 -30.75
CA THR A 274 20.91 -15.68 -32.14
C THR A 274 19.44 -16.11 -32.24
N GLY A 275 18.88 -16.72 -31.19
CA GLY A 275 17.55 -17.34 -31.20
C GLY A 275 17.49 -18.73 -31.85
N ILE A 276 18.62 -19.24 -32.38
CA ILE A 276 18.71 -20.54 -33.04
C ILE A 276 18.44 -21.66 -32.01
N PRO A 277 17.57 -22.66 -32.30
CA PRO A 277 17.23 -23.70 -31.32
C PRO A 277 18.42 -24.58 -30.94
N LEU A 278 18.35 -25.15 -29.72
CA LEU A 278 19.39 -26.01 -29.16
C LEU A 278 19.31 -27.45 -29.66
N ASP A 279 18.11 -27.97 -29.95
CA ASP A 279 17.86 -29.36 -30.37
C ASP A 279 18.53 -30.41 -29.49
N ASP A 280 18.41 -30.30 -28.16
CA ASP A 280 19.12 -31.23 -27.26
C ASP A 280 18.68 -32.70 -27.42
N HIS A 281 17.50 -32.95 -28.01
CA HIS A 281 16.98 -34.27 -28.37
C HIS A 281 17.60 -34.91 -29.63
N LEU A 282 18.23 -34.13 -30.52
CA LEU A 282 18.83 -34.63 -31.76
C LEU A 282 20.26 -35.14 -31.55
N PRO A 283 20.82 -35.99 -32.45
CA PRO A 283 22.25 -36.27 -32.49
C PRO A 283 23.02 -35.01 -32.92
N GLU A 284 24.28 -34.89 -32.47
CA GLU A 284 25.07 -33.65 -32.64
C GLU A 284 25.33 -33.24 -34.08
N ALA A 285 25.32 -34.17 -35.03
CA ALA A 285 25.44 -33.88 -36.46
C ALA A 285 24.21 -33.15 -37.06
N GLU A 286 23.06 -33.23 -36.39
CA GLU A 286 21.78 -32.72 -36.90
C GLU A 286 21.34 -31.41 -36.23
N LYS A 287 21.94 -31.04 -35.09
CA LYS A 287 21.61 -29.82 -34.33
C LYS A 287 21.96 -28.56 -35.10
N HIS A 288 21.14 -27.52 -34.97
CA HIS A 288 21.43 -26.21 -35.57
C HIS A 288 22.71 -25.59 -35.01
N ILE A 289 23.01 -25.78 -33.72
CA ILE A 289 24.30 -25.39 -33.12
C ILE A 289 25.04 -26.66 -32.70
N SER A 290 26.00 -27.07 -33.54
CA SER A 290 26.82 -28.26 -33.36
C SER A 290 28.28 -27.88 -33.08
N ILE A 291 28.96 -28.66 -32.23
CA ILE A 291 30.35 -28.40 -31.85
C ILE A 291 31.12 -29.72 -31.84
N PHE A 292 32.13 -29.80 -32.70
CA PHE A 292 32.96 -30.99 -32.88
C PHE A 292 34.39 -30.72 -32.43
N GLU A 293 34.95 -31.59 -31.60
CA GLU A 293 36.38 -31.57 -31.30
C GLU A 293 37.13 -32.39 -32.35
N ILE A 294 38.21 -31.84 -32.92
CA ILE A 294 39.06 -32.58 -33.86
C ILE A 294 40.02 -33.47 -33.06
N SER A 295 39.45 -34.46 -32.37
CA SER A 295 40.19 -35.58 -31.80
C SER A 295 40.72 -36.44 -32.94
N GLY A 296 42.00 -36.29 -33.27
CA GLY A 296 42.65 -37.09 -34.31
C GLY A 296 42.50 -38.58 -33.99
N ARG A 297 41.74 -39.31 -34.82
CA ARG A 297 41.70 -40.77 -34.73
C ARG A 297 43.10 -41.30 -35.03
N GLY A 298 43.69 -41.96 -34.03
CA GLY A 298 44.97 -42.62 -34.18
C GLY A 298 44.95 -43.64 -35.31
N PHE A 299 45.98 -43.62 -36.16
CA PHE A 299 46.21 -44.66 -37.16
C PHE A 299 46.83 -45.88 -36.46
N VAL A 300 46.13 -47.01 -36.43
CA VAL A 300 46.71 -48.28 -35.97
C VAL A 300 47.45 -48.91 -37.14
N LEU A 301 48.76 -49.12 -36.99
CA LEU A 301 49.62 -49.66 -38.05
C LEU A 301 50.53 -50.74 -37.45
N GLY A 302 50.05 -51.99 -37.50
CA GLY A 302 50.63 -53.11 -36.75
C GLY A 302 50.32 -53.01 -35.25
N GLU A 303 51.28 -53.39 -34.40
CA GLU A 303 51.19 -53.28 -32.94
C GLU A 303 51.37 -51.84 -32.42
N ALA A 304 51.70 -50.89 -33.30
CA ALA A 304 51.90 -49.49 -32.94
C ALA A 304 50.58 -48.68 -33.03
N ILE A 305 50.15 -48.12 -31.90
CA ILE A 305 49.03 -47.18 -31.82
C ILE A 305 49.57 -45.76 -32.02
N ILE A 306 49.64 -45.30 -33.26
CA ILE A 306 49.91 -43.89 -33.57
C ILE A 306 48.70 -43.08 -33.06
N GLY A 307 48.94 -41.98 -32.35
CA GLY A 307 47.89 -41.17 -31.71
C GLY A 307 47.72 -41.32 -30.20
N GLN A 308 48.44 -42.23 -29.53
CA GLN A 308 48.57 -42.21 -28.05
C GLN A 308 49.83 -41.47 -27.57
N ASN A 309 51.01 -41.75 -28.16
CA ASN A 309 52.29 -41.12 -27.78
C ASN A 309 53.06 -40.47 -28.94
N ALA A 310 52.60 -40.62 -30.18
CA ALA A 310 53.22 -40.00 -31.36
C ALA A 310 52.12 -39.57 -32.35
N SER A 311 52.18 -38.31 -32.81
CA SER A 311 51.26 -37.75 -33.80
C SER A 311 52.00 -37.44 -35.10
N THR A 312 51.75 -38.25 -36.14
CA THR A 312 52.10 -37.92 -37.52
C THR A 312 50.80 -37.69 -38.29
N GLY A 313 50.49 -36.43 -38.58
CA GLY A 313 49.26 -36.01 -39.26
C GLY A 313 48.60 -34.84 -38.55
N GLY A 314 48.74 -33.64 -39.12
CA GLY A 314 48.35 -32.36 -38.52
C GLY A 314 46.86 -32.24 -38.13
N GLY A 315 46.55 -32.51 -36.86
CA GLY A 315 45.43 -31.89 -36.15
C GLY A 315 45.94 -30.76 -35.26
N LYS A 316 45.27 -29.61 -35.24
CA LYS A 316 45.55 -28.54 -34.26
C LYS A 316 45.18 -29.08 -32.87
N PRO A 317 46.09 -29.14 -31.88
CA PRO A 317 45.74 -29.57 -30.53
C PRO A 317 44.75 -28.57 -29.89
N PHE A 318 43.84 -29.09 -29.06
CA PHE A 318 42.79 -28.31 -28.39
C PHE A 318 41.91 -27.49 -29.36
N HIS A 319 41.62 -28.02 -30.54
CA HIS A 319 40.84 -27.35 -31.58
C HIS A 319 39.42 -27.90 -31.72
N PHE A 320 38.43 -27.02 -31.78
CA PHE A 320 37.03 -27.36 -32.01
C PHE A 320 36.39 -26.54 -33.12
N VAL A 321 35.50 -27.16 -33.89
CA VAL A 321 34.71 -26.52 -34.94
C VAL A 321 33.31 -26.23 -34.39
N VAL A 322 32.90 -24.96 -34.42
CA VAL A 322 31.52 -24.53 -34.14
C VAL A 322 30.79 -24.41 -35.47
N ARG A 323 29.81 -25.30 -35.69
CA ARG A 323 29.01 -25.33 -36.91
C ARG A 323 27.60 -24.87 -36.62
N ILE A 324 27.18 -23.83 -37.33
CA ILE A 324 25.87 -23.20 -37.21
C ILE A 324 25.10 -23.45 -38.51
N ARG A 325 24.01 -24.22 -38.45
CA ARG A 325 23.07 -24.37 -39.57
C ARG A 325 22.04 -23.24 -39.49
N ASN A 326 21.93 -22.42 -40.54
CA ASN A 326 21.05 -21.24 -40.54
C ASN A 326 19.78 -21.43 -41.39
N ASP A 327 18.94 -22.40 -41.01
CA ASP A 327 17.69 -22.71 -41.71
C ASP A 327 16.65 -21.56 -41.67
N LEU A 328 16.86 -20.53 -40.82
CA LEU A 328 15.91 -19.45 -40.54
C LEU A 328 16.08 -18.19 -41.40
N GLN A 329 17.01 -18.15 -42.37
CA GLN A 329 17.30 -17.00 -43.25
C GLN A 329 17.62 -15.66 -42.54
N ASN A 330 17.82 -15.67 -41.22
CA ASN A 330 18.19 -14.47 -40.48
C ASN A 330 19.62 -14.04 -40.81
N GLN A 331 19.87 -12.74 -40.90
CA GLN A 331 21.23 -12.22 -40.92
C GLN A 331 21.90 -12.55 -39.58
N LEU A 332 22.92 -13.40 -39.62
CA LEU A 332 23.74 -13.74 -38.46
C LEU A 332 24.90 -12.78 -38.38
N ASP A 333 25.00 -12.05 -37.27
CA ASP A 333 26.16 -11.21 -36.96
C ASP A 333 27.36 -12.07 -36.56
N LEU A 334 28.01 -12.68 -37.55
CA LEU A 334 29.26 -13.42 -37.42
C LEU A 334 30.31 -12.71 -36.53
N PRO A 335 30.59 -11.39 -36.64
CA PRO A 335 31.54 -10.72 -35.75
C PRO A 335 31.11 -10.74 -34.27
N LEU A 336 29.81 -10.71 -33.97
CA LEU A 336 29.31 -10.85 -32.59
C LEU A 336 29.47 -12.29 -32.10
N ILE A 337 29.17 -13.29 -32.94
CA ILE A 337 29.36 -14.71 -32.60
C ILE A 337 30.85 -15.01 -32.34
N HIS A 338 31.78 -14.45 -33.13
CA HIS A 338 33.22 -14.55 -32.86
C HIS A 338 33.63 -13.95 -31.51
N ARG A 339 33.13 -12.74 -31.16
CA ARG A 339 33.37 -12.12 -29.84
C ARG A 339 32.81 -12.97 -28.70
N ILE A 340 31.61 -13.52 -28.88
CA ILE A 340 30.94 -14.44 -27.96
C ILE A 340 31.81 -15.68 -27.71
N ILE A 341 32.31 -16.31 -28.78
CA ILE A 341 33.13 -17.52 -28.66
C ILE A 341 34.46 -17.20 -27.98
N GLU A 342 35.17 -16.14 -28.36
CA GLU A 342 36.42 -15.76 -27.69
C GLU A 342 36.24 -15.45 -26.20
N ARG A 343 35.10 -14.89 -25.78
CA ARG A 343 34.81 -14.62 -24.37
C ARG A 343 34.56 -15.88 -23.54
N GLU A 344 33.88 -16.88 -24.10
CA GLU A 344 33.47 -18.11 -23.37
C GLU A 344 34.43 -19.29 -23.51
N LYS A 345 35.32 -19.25 -24.51
CA LYS A 345 36.31 -20.28 -24.82
C LYS A 345 37.45 -20.33 -23.77
N PRO A 346 37.95 -21.52 -23.40
CA PRO A 346 39.16 -21.65 -22.59
C PRO A 346 40.40 -21.11 -23.33
N VAL A 347 41.27 -20.40 -22.62
CA VAL A 347 42.46 -19.70 -23.17
C VAL A 347 43.36 -20.59 -24.06
N VAL A 348 43.45 -21.88 -23.75
CA VAL A 348 44.33 -22.84 -24.43
C VAL A 348 43.76 -23.35 -25.76
N CYS A 349 42.44 -23.28 -25.95
CA CYS A 349 41.81 -23.85 -27.14
C CYS A 349 42.01 -22.96 -28.38
N THR A 350 41.75 -23.52 -29.55
CA THR A 350 41.51 -22.76 -30.79
C THR A 350 40.15 -23.18 -31.38
N TYR A 351 39.55 -22.33 -32.21
CA TYR A 351 38.28 -22.67 -32.85
C TYR A 351 38.23 -22.25 -34.32
N GLU A 352 37.30 -22.86 -35.03
CA GLU A 352 36.89 -22.50 -36.39
C GLU A 352 35.36 -22.42 -36.41
N LEU A 353 34.81 -21.49 -37.19
CA LEU A 353 33.36 -21.26 -37.29
C LEU A 353 32.90 -21.57 -38.71
N GLU A 354 32.01 -22.54 -38.84
CA GLU A 354 31.38 -22.94 -40.10
C GLU A 354 29.90 -22.54 -40.08
N THR A 355 29.43 -21.84 -41.12
CA THR A 355 28.00 -21.67 -41.39
C THR A 355 27.58 -22.57 -42.54
N ILE A 356 26.49 -23.32 -42.37
CA ILE A 356 25.90 -24.20 -43.39
C ILE A 356 24.44 -23.81 -43.64
#